data_AF-A0A951EWB3-F1
#
_entry.id   AF-A0A951EWB3-F1
#
_cell.length_a   1.000
_cell.length_b   1.000
_cell.length_c   1.000
_cell.angle_alpha   90.00
_cell.angle_beta   90.00
_cell.angle_gamma   90.00
#
_symmetry.space_group_name_H-M   'P 1'
#
loop_
_entity.id
_entity.type
_entity.pdbx_description
1 polymer ?
#
loop_
_entity_poly.entity_id
_entity_poly.type
_entity_poly.pdbx_seq_one_letter_code
_entity_poly.pdbx_strand_id
1 'polypeptide(L)'
;MTVLDILTHPELVQKAWDYYNNVQTKTVKYQSLLRPEDKPAIWLNQKTMEEYRPRMKTFYYDPSKYDTYLEQLGIKYPTVRTTP
;
A
#
# COMPACT_ATOMS: atom_id res chain seq x y z
N MET A 1 8.24 -21.95 4.32
CA MET A 1 7.17 -21.61 3.36
C MET A 1 7.55 -20.30 2.71
N THR A 2 7.69 -20.31 1.40
CA THR A 2 7.97 -19.16 0.55
C THR A 2 6.71 -18.72 -0.18
N VAL A 3 6.74 -17.56 -0.84
CA VAL A 3 5.64 -17.11 -1.69
C VAL A 3 5.39 -18.10 -2.84
N LEU A 4 6.45 -18.71 -3.38
CA LEU A 4 6.33 -19.68 -4.46
C LEU A 4 5.56 -20.94 -4.02
N ASP A 5 5.79 -21.40 -2.78
CA ASP A 5 5.05 -22.53 -2.21
C ASP A 5 3.54 -22.23 -2.15
N ILE A 6 3.15 -21.04 -1.71
CA ILE A 6 1.75 -20.61 -1.63
C ILE A 6 1.09 -20.56 -3.01
N LEU A 7 1.84 -20.12 -4.03
CA LEU A 7 1.33 -19.98 -5.40
C LEU A 7 1.22 -21.31 -6.16
N THR A 8 2.05 -22.30 -5.80
CA THR A 8 2.14 -23.58 -6.51
C THR A 8 1.36 -24.70 -5.81
N HIS A 9 1.09 -24.54 -4.52
CA HIS A 9 0.44 -25.55 -3.67
C HIS A 9 -0.79 -24.92 -2.95
N PRO A 10 -1.94 -24.81 -3.64
CA PRO A 10 -3.14 -24.16 -3.10
C PRO A 10 -3.66 -24.83 -1.81
N GLU A 11 -3.34 -26.10 -1.57
CA GLU A 11 -3.67 -26.81 -0.33
C GLU A 11 -3.00 -26.21 0.91
N LEU A 12 -1.88 -25.50 0.76
CA LEU A 12 -1.24 -24.80 1.87
C LEU A 12 -2.08 -23.61 2.34
N VAL A 13 -2.75 -22.91 1.42
CA VAL A 13 -3.68 -21.82 1.75
C VAL A 13 -4.87 -22.37 2.53
N GLN A 14 -5.41 -23.50 2.09
CA GLN A 14 -6.53 -24.16 2.79
C GLN A 14 -6.13 -24.57 4.21
N LYS A 15 -4.98 -25.24 4.37
CA LYS A 15 -4.46 -25.63 5.69
C LYS A 15 -4.20 -24.43 6.60
N ALA A 16 -3.70 -23.33 6.05
CA ALA A 16 -3.47 -22.10 6.81
C ALA A 16 -4.80 -21.52 7.33
N TRP A 17 -5.84 -21.48 6.49
CA TRP A 17 -7.19 -21.07 6.91
C TRP A 17 -7.79 -22.00 7.95
N ASP A 18 -7.63 -23.32 7.80
CA ASP A 18 -8.12 -24.29 8.76
C ASP A 18 -7.46 -24.11 10.13
N TYR A 19 -6.14 -23.91 10.16
CA TYR A 19 -5.40 -23.63 11.39
C TYR A 19 -5.84 -22.30 12.02
N TYR A 20 -5.99 -21.23 11.22
CA TYR A 20 -6.43 -19.93 11.70
C TYR A 20 -7.83 -19.99 12.34
N ASN A 21 -8.77 -20.69 11.70
CA ASN A 21 -10.15 -20.77 12.15
C ASN A 21 -10.36 -21.73 13.33
N ASN A 22 -9.70 -22.89 13.30
CA ASN A 22 -9.97 -24.00 14.22
C ASN A 22 -8.97 -24.10 15.38
N VAL A 23 -7.80 -23.46 15.26
CA VAL A 23 -6.76 -23.46 16.30
C VAL A 23 -6.54 -22.06 16.85
N GLN A 24 -6.08 -21.12 16.02
CA GLN A 24 -5.63 -19.81 16.50
C GLN A 24 -6.76 -18.94 17.03
N THR A 25 -7.86 -18.83 16.28
CA THR A 25 -9.01 -17.99 16.66
C THR A 25 -10.17 -18.82 17.20
N LYS A 26 -9.91 -20.04 17.68
CA LYS A 26 -10.97 -20.95 18.16
C LYS A 26 -11.81 -20.32 19.28
N THR A 27 -11.14 -19.71 20.25
CA THR A 27 -11.78 -19.16 21.46
C THR A 27 -11.96 -17.65 21.40
N VAL A 28 -11.00 -16.94 20.80
CA VAL A 28 -11.02 -15.47 20.72
C VAL A 28 -11.29 -15.07 19.27
N LYS A 29 -12.42 -14.40 19.07
CA LYS A 29 -12.79 -13.80 17.78
C LYS A 29 -12.57 -12.30 17.86
N TYR A 30 -12.06 -11.72 16.77
CA TYR A 30 -11.94 -10.28 16.65
C TYR A 30 -13.32 -9.64 16.78
N GLN A 31 -13.44 -8.68 17.68
CA GLN A 31 -14.58 -7.79 17.79
C GLN A 31 -14.10 -6.39 17.42
N SER A 32 -14.84 -5.73 16.54
CA SER A 32 -14.55 -4.35 16.19
C SER A 32 -14.66 -3.48 17.43
N LEU A 33 -13.64 -2.65 17.68
CA LEU A 33 -13.70 -1.59 18.68
C LEU A 33 -14.59 -0.42 18.20
N LEU A 34 -14.89 -0.37 16.90
CA LEU A 34 -15.77 0.59 16.27
C LEU A 34 -17.19 0.05 16.23
N ARG A 35 -18.16 0.92 16.53
CA ARG A 35 -19.58 0.66 16.35
C ARG A 35 -19.96 0.71 14.86
N PRO A 36 -21.04 0.05 14.44
CA PRO A 36 -21.49 0.06 13.04
C PRO A 36 -21.70 1.46 12.46
N GLU A 37 -22.06 2.42 13.29
CA GLU A 37 -22.30 3.82 12.94
C GLU A 37 -21.05 4.70 12.95
N ASP A 38 -19.93 4.22 13.51
CA ASP A 38 -18.71 5.01 13.62
C ASP A 38 -18.13 5.26 12.22
N LYS A 39 -18.07 6.54 11.83
CA LYS A 39 -17.44 6.98 10.57
C LYS A 39 -16.05 7.53 10.83
N PRO A 40 -15.09 7.34 9.90
CA PRO A 40 -13.79 7.97 10.01
C PRO A 40 -13.95 9.48 10.12
N ALA A 41 -13.22 10.09 11.04
CA ALA A 41 -13.28 11.52 11.31
C ALA A 41 -12.53 12.34 10.24
N ILE A 42 -13.06 12.33 9.01
CA ILE A 42 -12.43 12.96 7.84
C ILE A 42 -12.26 14.48 7.98
N TRP A 43 -13.05 15.12 8.85
CA TRP A 43 -12.98 16.56 9.11
C TRP A 43 -11.72 16.97 9.88
N LEU A 44 -11.08 16.06 10.63
CA LEU A 44 -9.90 16.39 11.44
C LEU A 44 -8.74 16.91 10.60
N ASN A 45 -8.58 16.38 9.38
CA ASN A 45 -7.53 16.78 8.47
C ASN A 45 -8.00 17.80 7.42
N GLN A 46 -9.26 18.23 7.44
CA GLN A 46 -9.84 19.06 6.39
C GLN A 46 -9.04 20.35 6.18
N LYS A 47 -8.81 21.12 7.24
CA LYS A 47 -8.05 22.38 7.19
C LYS A 47 -6.63 22.18 6.63
N THR A 48 -5.92 21.18 7.15
CA THR A 48 -4.56 20.85 6.69
C THR A 48 -4.56 20.45 5.22
N MET A 49 -5.52 19.65 4.79
CA MET A 49 -5.62 19.22 3.39
C MET A 49 -5.99 20.39 2.46
N GLU A 50 -6.86 21.31 2.90
CA GLU A 50 -7.19 22.53 2.16
C GLU A 50 -5.97 23.44 1.97
N GLU A 51 -5.13 23.57 2.99
CA GLU A 51 -3.93 24.42 2.94
C GLU A 51 -2.80 23.80 2.10
N TYR A 52 -2.46 22.53 2.37
CA TYR A 52 -1.23 21.93 1.83
C TYR A 52 -1.44 21.21 0.50
N ARG A 53 -2.62 20.65 0.23
CA ARG A 53 -2.85 19.89 -1.02
C ARG A 53 -2.63 20.74 -2.27
N PRO A 54 -3.11 22.00 -2.37
CA PRO A 54 -2.81 22.86 -3.52
C PRO A 54 -1.32 23.14 -3.68
N ARG A 55 -0.61 23.36 -2.56
CA ARG A 55 0.84 23.62 -2.55
C ARG A 55 1.65 22.40 -2.98
N MET A 56 1.21 21.21 -2.58
CA MET A 56 1.86 19.95 -2.96
C MET A 56 1.69 19.61 -4.44
N LYS A 57 0.55 19.98 -5.06
CA LYS A 57 0.26 19.67 -6.47
C LYS A 57 1.35 20.14 -7.43
N THR A 58 2.00 21.26 -7.15
CA THR A 58 3.11 21.78 -7.97
C THR A 58 4.29 20.82 -8.06
N PHE A 59 4.47 19.94 -7.07
CA PHE A 59 5.57 18.97 -7.01
C PHE A 59 5.17 17.59 -7.51
N TYR A 60 3.91 17.39 -7.90
CA TYR A 60 3.45 16.11 -8.41
C TYR A 60 4.07 15.81 -9.77
N TYR A 61 4.17 14.52 -10.07
CA TYR A 61 4.66 14.08 -11.36
C TYR A 61 3.72 14.52 -12.48
N ASP A 62 4.27 15.18 -13.51
CA ASP A 62 3.53 15.65 -14.68
C ASP A 62 3.93 14.82 -15.91
N PRO A 63 3.15 13.77 -16.25
CA PRO A 63 3.46 12.90 -17.38
C PRO A 63 3.28 13.58 -18.75
N SER A 64 2.72 14.80 -18.80
CA SER A 64 2.65 15.56 -20.06
C SER A 64 3.95 16.31 -20.38
N LYS A 65 4.84 16.46 -19.39
CA LYS A 65 6.11 17.19 -19.50
C LYS A 65 7.34 16.29 -19.48
N TYR A 66 7.24 15.12 -18.84
CA TYR A 66 8.35 14.20 -18.66
C TYR A 66 7.88 12.77 -18.92
N ASP A 67 8.75 11.94 -19.49
CA ASP A 67 8.45 10.53 -19.75
C ASP A 67 8.58 9.70 -18.47
N THR A 68 9.44 10.12 -17.54
CA THR A 68 9.63 9.45 -16.25
C THR A 68 9.76 10.42 -15.08
N TYR A 69 9.45 9.95 -13.86
CA TYR A 69 9.65 10.74 -12.65
C TYR A 69 11.12 11.07 -12.40
N LEU A 70 12.05 10.18 -12.81
CA LEU A 70 13.49 10.44 -12.70
C LEU A 70 13.91 11.60 -13.59
N GLU A 71 13.35 11.70 -14.79
CA GLU A 71 13.57 12.82 -15.70
C GLU A 71 13.05 14.15 -15.10
N GLN A 72 11.86 14.15 -14.49
CA GLN A 72 11.34 15.32 -13.77
C GLN A 72 12.28 15.78 -12.64
N LEU A 73 12.97 14.84 -11.98
CA LEU A 73 13.96 15.12 -10.96
C LEU A 73 15.34 15.51 -11.54
N GLY A 74 15.50 15.56 -12.86
CA GLY A 74 16.77 15.84 -13.54
C GLY A 74 17.78 14.69 -13.48
N ILE A 75 17.31 13.47 -13.16
CA ILE A 75 18.15 12.28 -13.04
C ILE A 75 18.17 11.54 -14.38
N LYS A 76 19.32 11.52 -15.04
CA LYS A 76 19.53 10.73 -16.25
C LYS A 76 19.61 9.24 -15.91
N TYR A 77 18.61 8.47 -16.32
CA TYR A 77 18.53 7.03 -16.13
C TYR A 77 18.31 6.32 -17.48
N PRO A 78 18.86 5.11 -17.70
CA PRO A 78 19.71 4.34 -16.79
C PRO A 78 21.15 4.87 -16.73
N THR A 79 21.73 4.85 -15.53
CA THR A 79 23.15 5.18 -15.30
C THR A 79 24.04 3.98 -15.62
N VAL A 80 23.88 3.40 -16.82
CA VAL A 80 24.69 2.25 -17.25
C VAL A 80 26.09 2.76 -17.57
N ARG A 81 27.10 2.20 -16.91
CA ARG A 81 28.50 2.44 -17.28
C ARG A 81 28.75 1.83 -18.65
N THR A 82 29.25 2.60 -19.60
CA THR A 82 29.38 2.14 -20.98
C THR A 82 30.52 1.15 -21.20
N THR A 83 31.51 1.00 -20.32
CA THR A 83 32.55 -0.07 -20.30
C THR A 83 33.30 0.00 -18.93
N PRO A 84 33.92 -1.08 -18.42
CA PRO A 84 34.75 -1.06 -17.20
C PRO A 84 35.90 -0.04 -17.22
#